data_AF-A0A811XZE8-F1
#
_entry.id   AF-A0A811XZE8-F1
#
_cell.length_a   1.000
_cell.length_b   1.000
_cell.length_c   1.000
_cell.angle_alpha   90.00
_cell.angle_beta   90.00
_cell.angle_gamma   90.00
#
_symmetry.space_group_name_H-M   'P 1'
#
loop_
_entity.id
_entity.type
_entity.pdbx_description
1 polymer ?
#
loop_
_entity_poly.entity_id
_entity_poly.type
_entity_poly.pdbx_seq_one_letter_code
_entity_poly.pdbx_strand_id
1 'polypeptide(L)' 'MNQCLRRHPGCVWLTVTAMSSHKTFRIKRFLAKKQKQNCPIPQLIRMKTGNKIRYKSKRRHWRRTKLGL' A
#
# COMPACT_ATOMS: atom_id res chain seq x y z
N MET A 1 28.38 -15.77 3.94
CA MET A 1 28.67 -15.95 5.38
C MET A 1 27.57 -15.29 6.17
N ASN A 2 26.86 -16.11 6.93
CA ASN A 2 25.63 -15.79 7.65
C ASN A 2 25.91 -14.94 8.89
N GLN A 3 25.06 -13.93 9.14
CA GLN A 3 24.76 -13.47 10.50
C GLN A 3 23.23 -13.43 10.60
N CYS A 4 22.63 -14.57 10.97
CA CYS A 4 22.17 -14.87 12.32
C CYS A 4 20.77 -14.28 12.58
N LEU A 5 19.73 -15.05 12.19
CA LEU A 5 18.39 -14.93 12.73
C LEU A 5 18.44 -15.22 14.23
N ARG A 6 18.48 -14.19 15.07
CA ARG A 6 18.06 -14.32 16.47
C ARG A 6 16.53 -14.45 16.49
N ARG A 7 16.04 -15.69 16.37
CA ARG A 7 14.69 -16.04 16.79
C ARG A 7 14.65 -15.93 18.31
N HIS A 8 14.10 -14.84 18.83
CA HIS A 8 13.75 -14.76 20.24
C HIS A 8 12.58 -15.72 20.51
N PRO A 9 12.68 -16.65 21.49
CA PRO A 9 11.58 -17.52 21.88
C PRO A 9 10.64 -16.69 22.76
N GLY A 10 9.76 -15.96 22.09
CA GLY A 10 8.77 -15.09 22.71
C GLY A 10 7.85 -14.46 21.68
N CYS A 11 7.77 -15.02 20.47
CA CYS A 11 6.78 -14.67 19.46
C CYS A 11 5.41 -15.18 19.93
N VAL A 12 4.88 -14.55 20.98
CA VAL A 12 3.44 -14.36 21.11
C VAL A 12 3.05 -13.71 19.79
N TRP A 13 2.29 -14.42 18.97
CA TRP A 13 1.51 -13.79 17.92
C TRP A 13 0.55 -12.87 18.65
N LEU A 14 1.02 -11.66 18.99
CA LEU A 14 0.18 -10.59 19.46
C LEU A 14 -0.69 -10.29 18.23
N THR A 15 -1.82 -11.00 18.12
CA THR A 15 -2.94 -10.62 17.29
C THR A 15 -3.47 -9.35 17.91
N VAL A 16 -2.73 -8.25 17.72
CA VAL A 16 -3.23 -6.92 17.98
C VAL A 16 -4.28 -6.77 16.89
N THR A 17 -5.50 -7.20 17.20
CA THR A 17 -6.72 -6.59 16.71
C THR A 17 -6.70 -5.15 17.23
N ALA A 18 -5.71 -4.36 16.79
CA ALA A 18 -5.72 -2.93 16.94
C ALA A 18 -6.99 -2.55 16.22
N MET A 19 -8.04 -2.27 17.01
CA MET A 19 -9.37 -2.04 16.47
C MET A 19 -9.24 -0.87 15.52
N SER A 20 -9.14 -1.16 14.22
CA SER A 20 -9.25 -0.15 13.21
C SER A 20 -10.60 0.52 13.48
N SER A 21 -10.62 1.85 13.53
CA SER A 21 -11.83 2.61 13.84
C SER A 21 -13.06 2.04 13.10
N HIS A 22 -14.21 1.97 13.78
CA HIS A 22 -15.48 1.58 13.19
C HIS A 22 -15.87 2.58 12.09
N LYS A 23 -15.57 2.22 10.83
CA LYS A 23 -15.85 3.05 9.64
C LYS A 23 -17.10 2.56 8.93
N THR A 24 -17.85 3.49 8.34
CA THR A 24 -18.99 3.16 7.48
C THR A 24 -18.53 2.42 6.23
N PHE A 25 -19.43 1.63 5.62
CA PHE A 25 -19.14 0.87 4.40
C PHE A 25 -18.69 1.77 3.24
N ARG A 26 -19.26 2.98 3.12
CA ARG A 26 -18.87 3.98 2.11
C ARG A 26 -17.40 4.38 2.26
N ILE A 27 -16.95 4.67 3.48
CA ILE A 27 -15.54 5.03 3.76
C ILE A 27 -14.62 3.84 3.48
N LYS A 28 -14.99 2.63 3.91
CA LYS A 28 -14.22 1.40 3.64
C LYS A 28 -14.03 1.21 2.13
N ARG A 29 -15.09 1.36 1.34
CA ARG A 29 -15.03 1.25 -0.13
C ARG A 29 -14.14 2.33 -0.76
N PHE A 30 -14.21 3.56 -0.26
CA PHE A 30 -13.34 4.65 -0.71
C PHE A 30 -11.86 4.34 -0.42
N LEU A 31 -11.54 3.93 0.80
CA LEU A 31 -10.17 3.58 1.21
C LEU A 31 -9.60 2.45 0.36
N ALA A 32 -10.38 1.39 0.14
CA ALA A 32 -10.00 0.28 -0.73
C ALA A 32 -9.73 0.75 -2.17
N LYS A 33 -10.57 1.62 -2.73
CA LYS A 33 -10.35 2.20 -4.06
C LYS A 33 -9.08 3.03 -4.13
N LYS A 34 -8.80 3.86 -3.11
CA LYS A 34 -7.57 4.68 -3.05
C LYS A 34 -6.31 3.81 -2.92
N GLN A 35 -6.38 2.70 -2.18
CA GLN A 35 -5.30 1.74 -2.10
C GLN A 35 -5.05 1.07 -3.46
N LYS A 36 -6.10 0.58 -4.13
CA LYS A 36 -6.00 -0.03 -5.47
C LYS A 36 -5.47 0.95 -6.52
N GLN A 37 -5.83 2.22 -6.42
CA GLN A 37 -5.30 3.28 -7.29
C GLN A 37 -3.82 3.58 -7.04
N ASN A 38 -3.26 3.28 -5.87
CA ASN A 38 -1.87 3.61 -5.57
C ASN A 38 -0.88 2.51 -5.99
N CYS A 39 -1.10 1.92 -7.16
CA CYS A 39 -0.27 0.86 -7.75
C CYS A 39 0.76 1.41 -8.77
N PRO A 40 1.90 0.71 -8.96
CA PRO A 40 2.85 1.02 -10.04
C PRO A 40 2.28 0.72 -11.42
N ILE A 41 2.88 1.33 -12.46
CA ILE A 41 2.48 1.10 -13.85
C ILE A 41 3.00 -0.28 -14.30
N PRO A 42 2.17 -1.10 -14.95
CA PRO A 42 2.59 -2.39 -15.48
C PRO A 42 3.69 -2.26 -16.54
N GLN A 43 4.61 -3.22 -16.58
CA GLN A 43 5.74 -3.21 -17.51
C GLN A 43 5.30 -3.22 -18.97
N LEU A 44 4.29 -4.02 -19.33
CA LEU A 44 3.78 -4.10 -20.71
C LEU A 44 3.34 -2.73 -21.26
N ILE A 45 2.77 -1.86 -20.42
CA ILE A 45 2.39 -0.50 -20.82
C ILE A 45 3.62 0.37 -21.06
N ARG A 46 4.69 0.20 -20.29
CA ARG A 46 5.96 0.93 -20.49
C ARG A 46 6.65 0.53 -21.79
N MET A 47 6.47 -0.72 -22.21
CA MET A 47 7.09 -1.26 -23.42
C MET A 47 6.30 -0.96 -24.71
N LYS A 48 5.09 -0.39 -24.61
CA LYS A 48 4.32 -0.01 -25.81
C LYS A 48 5.02 1.10 -26.59
N THR A 49 5.27 0.86 -27.88
CA THR A 49 5.84 1.84 -28.81
C THR A 49 4.97 3.10 -28.87
N GLY A 50 5.61 4.28 -28.90
CA GLY A 50 4.91 5.57 -28.92
C GLY A 50 4.29 6.02 -27.59
N ASN A 51 4.40 5.21 -26.52
CA ASN A 51 3.89 5.60 -25.21
C ASN A 51 4.87 6.49 -24.44
N LYS A 52 4.42 7.69 -24.04
CA LYS A 52 5.22 8.66 -23.26
C LYS A 52 5.11 8.46 -21.74
N ILE A 53 4.20 7.59 -21.27
CA ILE A 53 3.94 7.41 -19.83
C ILE A 53 5.07 6.59 -19.18
N ARG A 54 5.84 7.21 -18.27
CA ARG A 54 6.95 6.55 -17.54
C ARG A 54 6.61 6.23 -16.08
N TYR A 55 5.87 7.11 -15.42
CA TYR A 55 5.46 6.98 -14.02
C TYR A 55 4.03 7.48 -13.83
N LYS A 56 3.41 7.12 -12.69
CA LYS A 56 2.05 7.55 -12.35
C LYS A 56 2.08 8.90 -11.64
N SER A 57 1.70 9.97 -12.34
CA SER A 57 1.69 11.33 -11.79
C SER A 57 0.80 11.48 -10.54
N LYS A 58 -0.34 10.76 -10.51
CA LYS A 58 -1.28 10.76 -9.38
C LYS A 58 -0.92 9.78 -8.26
N ARG A 59 0.32 9.26 -8.20
CA ARG A 59 0.75 8.35 -7.12
C ARG A 59 0.83 9.13 -5.81
N ARG A 60 0.40 8.51 -4.71
CA ARG A 60 0.29 9.17 -3.41
C ARG A 60 1.17 8.49 -2.38
N HIS A 61 1.89 9.25 -1.56
CA HIS A 61 2.54 8.72 -0.36
C HIS A 61 1.79 9.18 0.90
N TRP A 62 1.51 8.26 1.82
CA TRP A 62 0.61 8.51 2.95
C TRP A 62 1.14 9.50 3.99
N ARG A 63 2.47 9.64 4.10
CA ARG A 63 3.08 10.66 4.96
C ARG A 63 3.01 12.06 4.33
N ARG A 64 3.11 12.17 3.00
CA ARG A 64 3.19 13.47 2.30
C ARG A 64 1.83 14.11 2.05
N THR A 65 0.85 13.34 1.58
CA THR A 65 -0.47 13.88 1.19
C THR A 65 -1.61 13.05 1.79
N LYS A 66 -2.53 13.72 2.48
CA LYS A 66 -3.68 13.11 3.19
C LYS A 66 -4.89 12.94 2.27
N LEU A 67 -5.81 12.05 2.64
CA LEU A 67 -6.97 11.69 1.81
C LEU A 67 -8.18 12.61 1.99
N GLY A 68 -8.20 13.45 3.04
CA GLY A 68 -9.32 14.36 3.33
C GLY A 68 -10.64 13.60 3.46
N LEU A 69 -10.72 12.72 4.45
CA LEU A 69 -11.89 11.88 4.77
C LEU A 69 -12.40 12.20 6.16
#